data_AF-A0AAD8L1C7-F1
#
_entry.id   AF-A0AAD8L1C7-F1
#
_cell.length_a   1.000
_cell.length_b   1.000
_cell.length_c   1.000
_cell.angle_alpha   90.00
_cell.angle_beta   90.00
_cell.angle_gamma   90.00
#
_symmetry.space_group_name_H-M   'P 1'
#
loop_
_entity.id
_entity.type
_entity.pdbx_description
1 polymer ?
#
loop_
_entity_poly.entity_id
_entity_poly.type
_entity_poly.pdbx_seq_one_letter_code
_entity_poly.pdbx_strand_id
1 'polypeptide(L)'
;MGNTISPPDSKNEDYKHVMNGALRVVLVKFLQLSFSRLLSNGYHILFRFALSSLSLSLMEFHTLLSSTFFLLFLFTIAGKTVCANEEAQKVSGGYRPLKLFAFGDSYADTGNNPKSLSSSWKNPYGVTFPGKPAGRYSDGRVLTDYIARFMGIKSPLPYELRKYGQHRLQHGLNFAYGGTGVFDTGNLQPNLSTQIGYFERVVKESVYTKRDLQSSLALVAVSGNDYAAFTASGGTDQGLPSFISHVINQMGINLKRIRSLGVRRVLVTTLQPIGCLPRQTAFSSYQQCNETDNSAVIFHNQLLQKVVTSLNNSTKGSNFLILDLFNSFNAVLKNKGEFTGSAKFDTPLKPCCLATRSDAFCGTLDDKGRRLYTVCNKPESMFFWDSVHPTEAGWRSVYLTLRSSLNRIYN
;
A
#
# COMPACT_ATOMS: atom_id res chain seq x y z
N MET A 1 32.55 -41.20 25.00
CA MET A 1 32.29 -40.39 26.22
C MET A 1 31.72 -39.07 25.71
N GLY A 2 30.41 -38.83 25.59
CA GLY A 2 29.32 -39.20 26.47
C GLY A 2 29.09 -38.09 27.50
N ASN A 3 28.34 -37.04 27.16
CA ASN A 3 27.08 -36.68 27.83
C ASN A 3 26.55 -35.30 27.44
N THR A 4 25.36 -35.36 26.85
CA THR A 4 24.29 -34.36 26.79
C THR A 4 23.75 -34.03 28.19
N ILE A 5 23.38 -32.77 28.44
CA ILE A 5 22.56 -32.38 29.60
C ILE A 5 21.34 -31.59 29.10
N SER A 6 20.18 -32.20 29.32
CA SER A 6 18.82 -31.69 29.10
C SER A 6 18.30 -30.97 30.37
N PRO A 7 17.28 -30.10 30.26
CA PRO A 7 16.76 -29.33 31.39
C PRO A 7 15.76 -30.13 32.26
N PRO A 8 15.51 -29.72 33.51
CA PRO A 8 14.57 -30.39 34.39
C PRO A 8 13.14 -29.86 34.24
N ASP A 9 12.22 -30.78 33.94
CA ASP A 9 10.79 -30.68 34.27
C ASP A 9 10.56 -31.19 35.70
N SER A 10 9.69 -30.53 36.47
CA SER A 10 8.53 -31.15 37.12
C SER A 10 7.94 -30.32 38.29
N LYS A 11 6.62 -30.44 38.41
CA LYS A 11 5.75 -30.25 39.60
C LYS A 11 5.27 -28.84 39.94
N ASN A 12 4.13 -28.46 39.36
CA ASN A 12 3.14 -27.65 40.07
C ASN A 12 1.70 -27.85 39.52
N GLU A 13 1.22 -29.09 39.61
CA GLU A 13 -0.20 -29.43 39.49
C GLU A 13 -0.61 -30.21 40.74
N ASP A 14 -0.94 -29.52 41.86
CA ASP A 14 -1.78 -30.15 42.90
C ASP A 14 -2.35 -29.19 43.99
N TYR A 15 -2.82 -28.00 43.61
CA TYR A 15 -3.46 -27.07 44.57
C TYR A 15 -4.81 -26.49 44.14
N LYS A 16 -5.48 -27.09 43.15
CA LYS A 16 -6.83 -26.68 42.72
C LYS A 16 -7.91 -27.75 42.83
N HIS A 17 -7.59 -28.98 43.25
CA HIS A 17 -8.58 -30.06 43.34
C HIS A 17 -9.11 -30.37 44.75
N VAL A 18 -8.52 -29.82 45.81
CA VAL A 18 -8.96 -30.06 47.20
C VAL A 18 -9.97 -29.02 47.73
N MET A 19 -10.14 -27.87 47.06
CA MET A 19 -11.07 -26.81 47.49
C MET A 19 -12.49 -26.88 46.88
N ASN A 20 -12.74 -27.78 45.93
CA ASN A 20 -14.05 -27.91 45.27
C ASN A 20 -14.94 -29.06 45.82
N GLY A 21 -14.39 -29.95 46.66
CA GLY A 21 -15.14 -31.05 47.29
C GLY A 21 -15.83 -30.65 48.59
N ALA A 22 -15.16 -29.88 49.45
CA ALA A 22 -15.69 -29.46 50.75
C ALA A 22 -16.80 -28.39 50.64
N LEU A 23 -16.74 -27.53 49.61
CA LEU A 23 -17.75 -26.48 49.40
C LEU A 23 -19.10 -27.02 48.91
N ARG A 24 -19.11 -28.16 48.18
CA ARG A 24 -20.34 -28.79 47.67
C ARG A 24 -21.14 -29.51 48.75
N VAL A 25 -20.49 -30.11 49.75
CA VAL A 25 -21.18 -30.85 50.82
C VAL A 25 -21.82 -29.90 51.85
N VAL A 26 -21.24 -28.73 52.07
CA VAL A 26 -21.79 -27.69 52.96
C VAL A 26 -22.97 -26.95 52.31
N LEU A 27 -22.91 -26.67 51.00
CA LEU A 27 -24.00 -25.98 50.29
C LEU A 27 -25.28 -26.84 50.18
N VAL A 28 -25.14 -28.15 49.96
CA VAL A 28 -26.28 -29.07 49.84
C VAL A 28 -27.00 -29.26 51.18
N LYS A 29 -26.27 -29.35 52.30
CA LYS A 29 -26.88 -29.42 53.64
C LYS A 29 -27.56 -28.11 54.08
N PHE A 30 -27.05 -26.95 53.66
CA PHE A 30 -27.67 -25.64 53.97
C PHE A 30 -28.96 -25.40 53.16
N LEU A 31 -29.02 -25.88 51.91
CA LEU A 31 -30.22 -25.80 51.08
C LEU A 31 -31.33 -26.76 51.54
N GLN A 32 -30.99 -27.96 52.01
CA GLN A 32 -31.97 -28.94 52.50
C GLN A 32 -32.64 -28.54 53.84
N LEU A 33 -31.89 -27.82 54.71
CA LEU A 33 -32.42 -27.28 55.97
C LEU A 33 -33.25 -26.00 55.78
N SER A 34 -32.99 -25.24 54.72
CA SER A 34 -33.76 -24.02 54.39
C SER A 34 -35.10 -24.34 53.70
N PHE A 35 -35.17 -25.43 52.93
CA PHE A 35 -36.42 -25.86 52.26
C PHE A 35 -37.45 -26.45 53.22
N SER A 36 -37.00 -27.09 54.30
CA SER A 36 -37.90 -27.72 55.29
C SER A 36 -38.56 -26.71 56.24
N ARG A 37 -38.01 -25.49 56.35
CA ARG A 37 -38.60 -24.39 57.15
C ARG A 37 -39.56 -23.47 56.38
N LEU A 38 -39.56 -23.52 55.05
CA LEU A 38 -40.42 -22.71 54.18
C LEU A 38 -41.79 -23.35 53.88
N LEU A 39 -41.96 -24.65 54.13
CA LEU A 39 -43.23 -25.36 53.91
C LEU A 39 -44.16 -25.38 55.13
N SER A 40 -43.76 -24.78 56.26
CA SER A 40 -44.56 -24.77 57.50
C SER A 40 -45.39 -23.50 57.72
N ASN A 41 -45.25 -22.47 56.88
CA ASN A 41 -45.97 -21.21 57.06
C ASN A 41 -46.66 -20.79 55.76
N GLY A 42 -47.96 -21.05 55.63
CA GLY A 42 -48.95 -20.21 54.92
C GLY A 42 -48.75 -19.75 53.46
N TYR A 43 -47.69 -20.10 52.73
CA TYR A 43 -47.35 -19.52 51.41
C TYR A 43 -47.76 -20.37 50.19
N HIS A 44 -48.74 -21.27 50.33
CA HIS A 44 -49.18 -22.14 49.23
C HIS A 44 -49.81 -21.40 48.04
N ILE A 45 -50.44 -20.24 48.27
CA ILE A 45 -51.10 -19.45 47.20
C ILE A 45 -50.07 -18.61 46.44
N LEU A 46 -49.12 -17.99 47.14
CA LEU A 46 -48.06 -17.18 46.52
C LEU A 46 -47.07 -18.03 45.70
N PHE A 47 -46.80 -19.28 46.11
CA PHE A 47 -45.94 -20.19 45.34
C PHE A 47 -46.59 -20.68 44.04
N ARG A 48 -47.93 -20.88 44.02
CA ARG A 48 -48.66 -21.22 42.80
C ARG A 48 -48.73 -20.06 41.81
N PHE A 49 -48.91 -18.83 42.29
CA PHE A 49 -48.84 -17.64 41.44
C PHE A 49 -47.43 -17.36 40.91
N ALA A 50 -46.39 -17.60 41.72
CA ALA A 50 -45.00 -17.49 41.29
C ALA A 50 -44.63 -18.54 40.23
N LEU A 51 -45.09 -19.79 40.38
CA LEU A 51 -44.87 -20.85 39.38
C LEU A 51 -45.65 -20.60 38.08
N SER A 52 -46.89 -20.10 38.14
CA SER A 52 -47.65 -19.77 36.94
C SER A 52 -47.06 -18.58 36.18
N SER A 53 -46.61 -17.54 36.91
CA SER A 53 -45.91 -16.39 36.31
C SER A 53 -44.52 -16.75 35.76
N LEU A 54 -43.76 -17.63 36.43
CA LEU A 54 -42.51 -18.16 35.89
C LEU A 54 -42.76 -19.00 34.64
N SER A 55 -43.83 -19.82 34.62
CA SER A 55 -44.20 -20.63 33.46
C SER A 55 -44.65 -19.79 32.26
N LEU A 56 -45.39 -18.68 32.49
CA LEU A 56 -45.71 -17.71 31.44
C LEU A 56 -44.44 -17.03 30.91
N SER A 57 -43.53 -16.59 31.79
CA SER A 57 -42.28 -15.96 31.36
C SER A 57 -41.35 -16.92 30.62
N LEU A 58 -41.34 -18.22 30.96
CA LEU A 58 -40.59 -19.26 30.27
C LEU A 58 -41.21 -19.57 28.90
N MET A 59 -42.54 -19.56 28.79
CA MET A 59 -43.23 -19.70 27.51
C MET A 59 -42.96 -18.50 26.59
N GLU A 60 -42.97 -17.28 27.11
CA GLU A 60 -42.60 -16.06 26.38
C GLU A 60 -41.11 -16.07 25.97
N PHE A 61 -40.22 -16.55 26.83
CA PHE A 61 -38.80 -16.71 26.49
C PHE A 61 -38.59 -17.77 25.41
N HIS A 62 -39.33 -18.88 25.45
CA HIS A 62 -39.28 -19.91 24.42
C HIS A 62 -39.88 -19.46 23.08
N THR A 63 -40.95 -18.65 23.08
CA THR A 63 -41.50 -18.08 21.85
C THR A 63 -40.57 -17.01 21.26
N LEU A 64 -39.89 -16.20 22.08
CA LEU A 64 -38.83 -15.26 21.65
C LEU A 64 -37.57 -15.99 21.12
N LEU A 65 -37.12 -17.05 21.78
CA LEU A 65 -36.01 -17.88 21.30
C LEU A 65 -36.36 -18.62 20.01
N SER A 66 -37.59 -19.13 19.89
CA SER A 66 -38.07 -19.80 18.68
C SER A 66 -38.24 -18.82 17.52
N SER A 67 -38.72 -17.60 17.76
CA SER A 67 -38.89 -16.59 16.71
C SER A 67 -37.56 -15.96 16.28
N THR A 68 -36.59 -15.81 17.18
CA THR A 68 -35.21 -15.42 16.82
C THR A 68 -34.46 -16.51 16.07
N PHE A 69 -34.63 -17.80 16.42
CA PHE A 69 -34.10 -18.91 15.64
C PHE A 69 -34.76 -19.02 14.26
N PHE A 70 -36.07 -18.79 14.16
CA PHE A 70 -36.78 -18.79 12.88
C PHE A 70 -36.37 -17.62 11.98
N LEU A 71 -36.13 -16.43 12.54
CA LEU A 71 -35.58 -15.28 11.81
C LEU A 71 -34.14 -15.54 11.36
N LEU A 72 -33.28 -16.12 12.21
CA LEU A 72 -31.92 -16.51 11.83
C LEU A 72 -31.92 -17.61 10.75
N PHE A 73 -32.86 -18.56 10.82
CA PHE A 73 -33.04 -19.60 9.80
C PHE A 73 -33.52 -19.00 8.47
N LEU A 74 -34.46 -18.04 8.49
CA LEU A 74 -34.87 -17.27 7.31
C LEU A 74 -33.72 -16.44 6.72
N PHE A 75 -32.83 -15.86 7.54
CA PHE A 75 -31.61 -15.20 7.03
C PHE A 75 -30.61 -16.20 6.41
N THR A 76 -30.53 -17.43 6.90
CA THR A 76 -29.68 -18.47 6.27
C THR A 76 -30.27 -19.06 4.99
N ILE A 77 -31.60 -19.04 4.83
CA ILE A 77 -32.28 -19.52 3.61
C ILE A 77 -32.41 -18.40 2.57
N ALA A 78 -32.65 -17.15 2.98
CA ALA A 78 -32.63 -15.97 2.11
C ALA A 78 -31.20 -15.51 1.75
N GLY A 79 -30.21 -15.84 2.56
CA GLY A 79 -28.78 -15.58 2.29
C GLY A 79 -28.11 -16.58 1.34
N LYS A 80 -28.85 -17.57 0.82
CA LYS A 80 -28.35 -18.60 -0.11
C LYS A 80 -29.01 -18.58 -1.49
N THR A 81 -29.53 -17.44 -1.95
CA THR A 81 -29.81 -17.26 -3.39
C THR A 81 -29.69 -15.80 -3.83
N VAL A 82 -28.58 -15.15 -3.49
CA VAL A 82 -27.91 -14.26 -4.44
C VAL A 82 -26.49 -14.79 -4.58
N CYS A 83 -26.37 -16.01 -5.08
CA CYS A 83 -25.36 -16.21 -6.09
C CYS A 83 -25.77 -15.26 -7.21
N ALA A 84 -25.19 -14.06 -7.20
CA ALA A 84 -24.94 -13.42 -8.45
C ALA A 84 -24.28 -14.52 -9.28
N ASN A 85 -25.01 -15.01 -10.28
CA ASN A 85 -24.39 -15.38 -11.52
C ASN A 85 -23.61 -14.12 -11.95
N GLU A 86 -22.43 -13.91 -11.39
CA GLU A 86 -21.29 -13.85 -12.27
C GLU A 86 -21.33 -15.20 -12.99
N GLU A 87 -22.15 -15.26 -14.06
CA GLU A 87 -21.59 -15.74 -15.29
C GLU A 87 -20.21 -15.11 -15.30
N ALA A 88 -19.19 -15.93 -15.04
CA ALA A 88 -17.88 -15.65 -15.55
C ALA A 88 -18.16 -15.42 -17.02
N GLN A 89 -18.39 -14.15 -17.37
CA GLN A 89 -18.33 -13.68 -18.72
C GLN A 89 -16.98 -14.23 -19.12
N LYS A 90 -17.06 -15.25 -19.95
CA LYS A 90 -15.93 -15.79 -20.67
C LYS A 90 -15.58 -14.63 -21.59
N VAL A 91 -14.95 -13.60 -21.03
CA VAL A 91 -14.39 -12.47 -21.74
C VAL A 91 -13.41 -13.15 -22.65
N SER A 92 -13.82 -13.25 -23.90
CA SER A 92 -13.08 -13.83 -25.00
C SER A 92 -11.63 -13.36 -24.91
N GLY A 93 -10.70 -14.28 -24.67
CA GLY A 93 -9.25 -14.12 -24.91
C GLY A 93 -8.59 -12.78 -24.57
N GLY A 94 -9.04 -12.06 -23.52
CA GLY A 94 -8.53 -10.73 -23.18
C GLY A 94 -7.15 -10.77 -22.54
N TYR A 95 -6.29 -9.78 -22.83
CA TYR A 95 -4.98 -9.67 -22.19
C TYR A 95 -5.15 -9.34 -20.70
N ARG A 96 -4.80 -10.27 -19.81
CA ARG A 96 -4.80 -10.08 -18.34
C ARG A 96 -3.38 -10.27 -17.80
N PRO A 97 -2.65 -9.19 -17.45
CA PRO A 97 -1.30 -9.35 -16.94
C PRO A 97 -1.29 -9.95 -15.54
N LEU A 98 -0.46 -10.97 -15.32
CA LEU A 98 -0.36 -11.71 -14.05
C LEU A 98 0.90 -11.33 -13.24
N LYS A 99 1.78 -10.53 -13.83
CA LYS A 99 3.07 -10.14 -13.27
C LYS A 99 3.33 -8.65 -13.51
N LEU A 100 3.86 -7.98 -12.50
CA LEU A 100 4.27 -6.58 -12.57
C LEU A 100 5.79 -6.47 -12.43
N PHE A 101 6.42 -5.82 -13.41
CA PHE A 101 7.83 -5.43 -13.35
C PHE A 101 7.92 -3.91 -13.17
N ALA A 102 8.32 -3.46 -11.98
CA ALA A 102 8.41 -2.03 -11.69
C ALA A 102 9.84 -1.52 -11.82
N PHE A 103 10.01 -0.32 -12.37
CA PHE A 103 11.27 0.39 -12.58
C PHE A 103 11.09 1.85 -12.21
N GLY A 104 12.17 2.52 -11.87
CA GLY A 104 12.20 3.95 -11.57
C GLY A 104 12.66 4.23 -10.15
N ASP A 105 11.98 5.12 -9.45
CA ASP A 105 12.50 5.73 -8.23
C ASP A 105 11.67 5.48 -6.96
N SER A 106 11.75 6.39 -5.98
CA SER A 106 11.10 6.29 -4.67
C SER A 106 9.57 6.26 -4.76
N TYR A 107 8.98 6.72 -5.86
CA TYR A 107 7.53 6.61 -6.08
C TYR A 107 7.09 5.17 -6.36
N ALA A 108 8.02 4.33 -6.84
CA ALA A 108 7.77 2.93 -7.13
C ALA A 108 8.52 1.96 -6.20
N ASP A 109 9.57 2.39 -5.51
CA ASP A 109 10.40 1.52 -4.66
C ASP A 109 9.62 0.94 -3.47
N THR A 110 9.83 -0.36 -3.24
CA THR A 110 9.22 -1.13 -2.15
C THR A 110 10.25 -1.79 -1.24
N GLY A 111 11.52 -1.38 -1.33
CA GLY A 111 12.61 -1.74 -0.42
C GLY A 111 13.89 -2.23 -1.09
N ASN A 112 14.30 -1.64 -2.22
CA ASN A 112 15.59 -1.94 -2.84
C ASN A 112 16.75 -1.11 -2.30
N ASN A 113 16.52 0.14 -1.85
CA ASN A 113 17.63 0.90 -1.26
C ASN A 113 18.20 0.20 -0.02
N PRO A 114 19.53 0.30 0.22
CA PRO A 114 20.17 -0.27 1.40
C PRO A 114 19.61 0.26 2.72
N LYS A 115 19.35 -0.65 3.68
CA LYS A 115 18.81 -0.32 5.01
C LYS A 115 19.65 0.66 5.81
N SER A 116 20.98 0.60 5.66
CA SER A 116 21.92 1.47 6.37
C SER A 116 21.88 2.93 5.89
N LEU A 117 21.50 3.14 4.63
CA LEU A 117 21.58 4.44 3.97
C LEU A 117 20.23 5.15 3.86
N SER A 118 19.15 4.39 3.62
CA SER A 118 17.86 5.00 3.27
C SER A 118 16.97 5.33 4.46
N SER A 119 16.32 6.49 4.39
CA SER A 119 15.29 6.93 5.34
C SER A 119 14.08 6.02 5.34
N SER A 120 13.74 5.37 4.21
CA SER A 120 12.55 4.52 4.06
C SER A 120 12.58 3.24 4.92
N TRP A 121 13.74 2.93 5.50
CA TRP A 121 13.95 1.85 6.47
C TRP A 121 14.00 2.32 7.93
N LYS A 122 13.76 3.61 8.19
CA LYS A 122 13.77 4.21 9.52
C LYS A 122 12.35 4.60 9.93
N ASN A 123 12.06 4.60 11.23
CA ASN A 123 10.83 5.20 11.72
C ASN A 123 10.83 6.69 11.35
N PRO A 124 9.69 7.29 10.95
CA PRO A 124 8.33 6.76 11.04
C PRO A 124 7.78 6.12 9.74
N TYR A 125 8.62 5.83 8.74
CA TYR A 125 8.13 5.25 7.48
C TYR A 125 7.45 3.89 7.69
N GLY A 126 6.40 3.63 6.92
CA GLY A 126 5.61 2.40 7.01
C GLY A 126 4.68 2.28 8.22
N VAL A 127 4.45 3.35 9.01
CA VAL A 127 3.57 3.33 10.20
C VAL A 127 2.11 2.95 9.89
N THR A 128 1.59 3.30 8.71
CA THR A 128 0.25 2.92 8.24
C THR A 128 0.26 1.53 7.61
N PHE A 129 1.28 1.24 6.79
CA PHE A 129 1.49 -0.08 6.23
C PHE A 129 2.99 -0.36 5.99
N PRO A 130 3.53 -1.49 6.46
CA PRO A 130 2.89 -2.58 7.20
C PRO A 130 2.85 -2.37 8.74
N GLY A 131 2.90 -1.14 9.25
CA GLY A 131 3.02 -0.83 10.69
C GLY A 131 4.47 -0.70 11.17
N LYS A 132 5.44 -0.75 10.26
CA LYS A 132 6.88 -0.60 10.52
C LYS A 132 7.64 -0.27 9.23
N PRO A 133 8.88 0.23 9.32
CA PRO A 133 9.68 0.50 8.14
C PRO A 133 9.89 -0.74 7.27
N ALA A 134 9.58 -0.59 5.98
CA ALA A 134 9.63 -1.66 4.99
C ALA A 134 10.21 -1.19 3.65
N GLY A 135 10.96 -0.08 3.66
CA GLY A 135 11.69 0.42 2.49
C GLY A 135 10.86 1.24 1.49
N ARG A 136 9.61 1.56 1.83
CA ARG A 136 8.76 2.47 1.04
C ARG A 136 8.95 3.90 1.51
N TYR A 137 9.07 4.83 0.56
CA TYR A 137 9.13 6.27 0.85
C TYR A 137 7.72 6.83 1.08
N SER A 138 7.03 6.32 2.09
CA SER A 138 5.69 6.74 2.52
C SER A 138 5.43 6.25 3.95
N ASP A 139 4.36 6.71 4.59
CA ASP A 139 3.82 6.06 5.79
C ASP A 139 3.21 4.70 5.47
N GLY A 140 2.96 4.38 4.20
CA GLY A 140 2.41 3.11 3.81
C GLY A 140 2.68 2.71 2.37
N ARG A 141 1.64 2.28 1.66
CA ARG A 141 1.70 1.83 0.26
C ARG A 141 2.09 2.94 -0.71
N VAL A 142 2.87 2.60 -1.74
CA VAL A 142 3.30 3.48 -2.84
C VAL A 142 2.64 3.09 -4.17
N LEU A 143 2.92 3.82 -5.26
CA LEU A 143 2.28 3.62 -6.57
C LEU A 143 2.30 2.16 -7.03
N THR A 144 3.44 1.48 -6.93
CA THR A 144 3.59 0.07 -7.33
C THR A 144 2.60 -0.85 -6.61
N ASP A 145 2.32 -0.61 -5.33
CA ASP A 145 1.36 -1.42 -4.57
C ASP A 145 -0.07 -1.23 -5.10
N TYR A 146 -0.43 0.00 -5.49
CA TYR A 146 -1.73 0.31 -6.05
C TYR A 146 -1.92 -0.26 -7.47
N ILE A 147 -0.87 -0.22 -8.31
CA ILE A 147 -0.90 -0.87 -9.63
C ILE A 147 -1.04 -2.39 -9.49
N ALA A 148 -0.28 -3.01 -8.58
CA ALA A 148 -0.42 -4.44 -8.29
C ALA A 148 -1.83 -4.79 -7.77
N ARG A 149 -2.39 -3.95 -6.89
CA ARG A 149 -3.77 -4.11 -6.40
C ARG A 149 -4.80 -4.02 -7.54
N PHE A 150 -4.63 -3.09 -8.48
CA PHE A 150 -5.50 -2.98 -9.65
C PHE A 150 -5.46 -4.23 -10.54
N MET A 151 -4.30 -4.85 -10.65
CA MET A 151 -4.10 -6.11 -11.37
C MET A 151 -4.62 -7.34 -10.59
N GLY A 152 -5.03 -7.19 -9.32
CA GLY A 152 -5.45 -8.30 -8.47
C GLY A 152 -4.30 -9.20 -7.99
N ILE A 153 -3.06 -8.70 -7.99
CA ILE A 153 -1.88 -9.45 -7.54
C ILE A 153 -1.25 -8.82 -6.30
N LYS A 154 -0.40 -9.59 -5.59
CA LYS A 154 0.42 -9.01 -4.53
C LYS A 154 1.50 -8.11 -5.13
N SER A 155 1.90 -7.09 -4.36
CA SER A 155 3.00 -6.20 -4.76
C SER A 155 4.27 -7.00 -5.11
N PRO A 156 4.96 -6.67 -6.23
CA PRO A 156 6.15 -7.38 -6.66
C PRO A 156 7.26 -7.30 -5.61
N LEU A 157 8.10 -8.33 -5.56
CA LEU A 157 9.20 -8.42 -4.60
C LEU A 157 10.33 -7.48 -5.02
N PRO A 158 10.95 -6.70 -4.11
CA PRO A 158 12.16 -5.94 -4.42
C PRO A 158 13.26 -6.85 -4.96
N TYR A 159 13.94 -6.43 -6.02
CA TYR A 159 15.01 -7.16 -6.68
C TYR A 159 16.11 -7.59 -5.70
N GLU A 160 16.48 -6.75 -4.75
CA GLU A 160 17.49 -7.07 -3.74
C GLU A 160 17.07 -8.23 -2.81
N LEU A 161 15.76 -8.44 -2.65
CA LEU A 161 15.21 -9.49 -1.79
C LEU A 161 14.87 -10.77 -2.55
N ARG A 162 15.12 -10.84 -3.87
CA ARG A 162 14.70 -11.96 -4.74
C ARG A 162 15.18 -13.33 -4.28
N LYS A 163 16.39 -13.41 -3.74
CA LYS A 163 16.99 -14.67 -3.25
C LYS A 163 16.28 -15.21 -2.01
N TYR A 164 15.64 -14.35 -1.22
CA TYR A 164 14.97 -14.70 0.04
C TYR A 164 13.46 -14.87 -0.11
N GLY A 165 12.89 -14.52 -1.27
CA GLY A 165 11.45 -14.46 -1.51
C GLY A 165 10.98 -15.19 -2.75
N GLN A 166 11.61 -16.31 -3.12
CA GLN A 166 11.34 -17.02 -4.38
C GLN A 166 9.84 -17.29 -4.65
N HIS A 167 9.07 -17.67 -3.63
CA HIS A 167 7.63 -17.90 -3.74
C HIS A 167 6.82 -16.66 -4.19
N ARG A 168 7.38 -15.44 -4.05
CA ARG A 168 6.74 -14.19 -4.47
C ARG A 168 7.06 -13.80 -5.91
N LEU A 169 8.02 -14.45 -6.57
CA LEU A 169 8.40 -14.16 -7.96
C LEU A 169 7.23 -14.37 -8.93
N GLN A 170 6.23 -15.17 -8.57
CA GLN A 170 5.01 -15.35 -9.36
C GLN A 170 4.25 -14.03 -9.66
N HIS A 171 4.47 -12.97 -8.87
CA HIS A 171 3.85 -11.65 -9.04
C HIS A 171 4.78 -10.63 -9.74
N GLY A 172 6.01 -11.02 -10.09
CA GLY A 172 7.01 -10.15 -10.71
C GLY A 172 8.01 -9.56 -9.70
N LEU A 173 8.84 -8.63 -10.19
CA LEU A 173 9.93 -8.00 -9.46
C LEU A 173 9.86 -6.47 -9.54
N ASN A 174 10.27 -5.83 -8.46
CA ASN A 174 10.45 -4.39 -8.40
C ASN A 174 11.94 -4.08 -8.47
N PHE A 175 12.37 -3.36 -9.51
CA PHE A 175 13.73 -2.90 -9.76
C PHE A 175 13.93 -1.42 -9.44
N ALA A 176 12.92 -0.71 -8.94
CA ALA A 176 13.00 0.71 -8.62
C ALA A 176 13.83 0.98 -7.36
N TYR A 177 14.60 2.07 -7.32
CA TYR A 177 15.40 2.50 -6.18
C TYR A 177 15.15 3.98 -5.90
N GLY A 178 14.90 4.35 -4.66
CA GLY A 178 14.78 5.74 -4.25
C GLY A 178 15.92 6.62 -4.75
N GLY A 179 15.56 7.73 -5.41
CA GLY A 179 16.49 8.69 -5.98
C GLY A 179 16.95 8.39 -7.41
N THR A 180 16.56 7.27 -8.02
CA THR A 180 16.87 6.97 -9.42
C THR A 180 16.42 8.08 -10.37
N GLY A 181 17.30 8.44 -11.31
CA GLY A 181 16.95 9.19 -12.50
C GLY A 181 16.97 8.31 -13.76
N VAL A 182 16.60 8.92 -14.89
CA VAL A 182 16.93 8.36 -16.21
C VAL A 182 18.46 8.28 -16.36
N PHE A 183 19.17 9.29 -15.89
CA PHE A 183 20.62 9.34 -15.75
C PHE A 183 21.08 9.13 -14.30
N ASP A 184 22.39 9.14 -14.10
CA ASP A 184 22.98 9.15 -12.76
C ASP A 184 22.67 10.46 -12.04
N THR A 185 22.13 10.36 -10.85
CA THR A 185 21.70 11.49 -10.00
C THR A 185 22.65 11.73 -8.83
N GLY A 186 23.81 11.05 -8.80
CA GLY A 186 24.87 11.27 -7.80
C GLY A 186 24.60 10.65 -6.43
N ASN A 187 23.59 9.77 -6.31
CA ASN A 187 23.19 9.15 -5.04
C ASN A 187 23.62 7.67 -4.91
N LEU A 188 24.51 7.23 -5.80
CA LEU A 188 25.06 5.86 -5.85
C LEU A 188 23.99 4.76 -6.09
N GLN A 189 22.77 5.15 -6.45
CA GLN A 189 21.71 4.20 -6.79
C GLN A 189 21.72 3.91 -8.31
N PRO A 190 21.22 2.73 -8.73
CA PRO A 190 21.11 2.40 -10.14
C PRO A 190 20.23 3.39 -10.90
N ASN A 191 20.76 3.97 -11.98
CA ASN A 191 19.93 4.69 -12.95
C ASN A 191 18.98 3.73 -13.69
N LEU A 192 17.98 4.28 -14.39
CA LEU A 192 16.95 3.48 -15.05
C LEU A 192 17.52 2.44 -16.03
N SER A 193 18.55 2.81 -16.79
CA SER A 193 19.23 1.90 -17.74
C SER A 193 19.88 0.70 -17.04
N THR A 194 20.41 0.90 -15.83
CA THR A 194 21.01 -0.14 -14.99
C THR A 194 19.95 -1.08 -14.43
N GLN A 195 18.81 -0.54 -13.96
CA GLN A 195 17.67 -1.35 -13.51
C GLN A 195 17.13 -2.26 -14.62
N ILE A 196 17.05 -1.76 -15.85
CA ILE A 196 16.68 -2.57 -17.02
C ILE A 196 17.72 -3.67 -17.28
N GLY A 197 19.01 -3.41 -17.01
CA GLY A 197 20.05 -4.44 -17.04
C GLY A 197 19.85 -5.55 -16.01
N TYR A 198 19.36 -5.23 -14.81
CA TYR A 198 18.98 -6.26 -13.84
C TYR A 198 17.80 -7.10 -14.33
N PHE A 199 16.82 -6.48 -14.98
CA PHE A 199 15.71 -7.20 -15.58
C PHE A 199 16.16 -8.12 -16.73
N GLU A 200 17.01 -7.62 -17.62
CA GLU A 200 17.61 -8.41 -18.70
C GLU A 200 18.35 -9.64 -18.15
N ARG A 201 19.05 -9.49 -17.01
CA ARG A 201 19.73 -10.60 -16.35
C ARG A 201 18.76 -11.68 -15.88
N VAL A 202 17.66 -11.32 -15.20
CA VAL A 202 16.70 -12.34 -14.73
C VAL A 202 15.96 -13.02 -15.88
N VAL A 203 15.79 -12.33 -17.02
CA VAL A 203 15.27 -12.93 -18.26
C VAL A 203 16.28 -13.94 -18.83
N LYS A 204 17.57 -13.59 -18.90
CA LYS A 204 18.64 -14.49 -19.35
C LYS A 204 18.81 -15.71 -18.45
N GLU A 205 18.66 -15.53 -17.14
CA GLU A 205 18.68 -16.60 -16.14
C GLU A 205 17.40 -17.47 -16.16
N SER A 206 16.46 -17.21 -17.08
CA SER A 206 15.20 -17.96 -17.22
C SER A 206 14.35 -17.99 -15.96
N VAL A 207 14.47 -16.97 -15.10
CA VAL A 207 13.58 -16.77 -13.93
C VAL A 207 12.13 -16.54 -14.39
N TYR A 208 11.96 -15.94 -15.57
CA TYR A 208 10.67 -15.72 -16.22
C TYR A 208 10.69 -16.28 -17.64
N THR A 209 9.70 -17.13 -17.95
CA THR A 209 9.56 -17.69 -19.29
C THR A 209 9.06 -16.63 -20.29
N LYS A 210 9.19 -16.91 -21.60
CA LYS A 210 8.59 -16.06 -22.64
C LYS A 210 7.09 -15.84 -22.44
N ARG A 211 6.37 -16.86 -21.94
CA ARG A 211 4.93 -16.76 -21.62
C ARG A 211 4.69 -15.82 -20.45
N ASP A 212 5.51 -15.86 -19.41
CA ASP A 212 5.43 -14.94 -18.28
C ASP A 212 5.60 -13.50 -18.73
N LEU A 213 6.60 -13.23 -19.58
CA LEU A 213 6.89 -11.90 -20.10
C LEU A 213 5.75 -11.38 -20.98
N GLN A 214 5.23 -12.21 -21.89
CA GLN A 214 4.09 -11.86 -22.74
C GLN A 214 2.77 -11.62 -21.97
N SER A 215 2.66 -12.15 -20.75
CA SER A 215 1.54 -11.95 -19.82
C SER A 215 1.92 -11.04 -18.64
N SER A 216 2.93 -10.19 -18.80
CA SER A 216 3.37 -9.22 -17.79
C SER A 216 3.16 -7.78 -18.23
N LEU A 217 3.12 -6.90 -17.23
CA LEU A 217 3.07 -5.45 -17.34
C LEU A 217 4.36 -4.85 -16.78
N ALA A 218 4.93 -3.86 -17.43
CA ALA A 218 5.98 -3.03 -16.85
C ALA A 218 5.41 -1.69 -16.36
N LEU A 219 5.91 -1.19 -15.23
CA LEU A 219 5.67 0.16 -14.73
C LEU A 219 7.01 0.89 -14.68
N VAL A 220 7.10 2.05 -15.32
CA VAL A 220 8.27 2.95 -15.27
C VAL A 220 7.83 4.26 -14.63
N ALA A 221 8.35 4.54 -13.42
CA ALA A 221 8.00 5.73 -12.66
C ALA A 221 9.25 6.52 -12.25
N VAL A 222 9.53 7.61 -12.99
CA VAL A 222 10.58 8.57 -12.65
C VAL A 222 9.89 9.90 -12.33
N SER A 223 10.24 10.51 -11.19
CA SER A 223 9.49 11.56 -10.52
C SER A 223 10.32 12.85 -10.31
N GLY A 224 11.39 13.05 -11.09
CA GLY A 224 12.11 14.32 -11.18
C GLY A 224 13.49 14.38 -10.53
N ASN A 225 14.08 13.24 -10.16
CA ASN A 225 15.43 13.20 -9.58
C ASN A 225 16.52 13.76 -10.53
N ASP A 226 16.40 13.54 -11.84
CA ASP A 226 17.31 14.13 -12.84
C ASP A 226 17.34 15.66 -12.76
N TYR A 227 16.19 16.30 -12.55
CA TYR A 227 16.10 17.76 -12.47
C TYR A 227 16.66 18.29 -11.15
N ALA A 228 16.38 17.60 -10.04
CA ALA A 228 16.98 17.92 -8.76
C ALA A 228 18.52 17.81 -8.83
N ALA A 229 19.05 16.78 -9.49
CA ALA A 229 20.48 16.60 -9.69
C ALA A 229 21.06 17.67 -10.63
N PHE A 230 20.41 17.96 -11.75
CA PHE A 230 20.81 19.01 -12.69
C PHE A 230 20.96 20.37 -11.99
N THR A 231 19.97 20.79 -11.22
CA THR A 231 20.03 22.03 -10.44
C THR A 231 21.14 21.98 -9.39
N ALA A 232 21.28 20.87 -8.66
CA ALA A 232 22.32 20.70 -7.64
C ALA A 232 23.75 20.74 -8.23
N SER A 233 23.93 20.32 -9.48
CA SER A 233 25.20 20.39 -10.21
C SER A 233 25.48 21.74 -10.89
N GLY A 234 24.67 22.77 -10.61
CA GLY A 234 24.86 24.10 -11.20
C GLY A 234 24.24 24.29 -12.59
N GLY A 235 23.29 23.45 -12.97
CA GLY A 235 22.53 23.61 -14.21
C GLY A 235 21.71 24.92 -14.21
N THR A 236 21.61 25.56 -15.38
CA THR A 236 20.93 26.86 -15.54
C THR A 236 19.54 26.70 -16.14
N ASP A 237 18.67 27.69 -15.90
CA ASP A 237 17.32 27.74 -16.49
C ASP A 237 17.36 27.74 -18.03
N GLN A 238 18.37 28.38 -18.63
CA GLN A 238 18.58 28.36 -20.09
C GLN A 238 18.96 26.96 -20.60
N GLY A 239 19.69 26.17 -19.80
CA GLY A 239 20.09 24.81 -20.15
C GLY A 239 18.99 23.75 -19.92
N LEU A 240 18.03 24.05 -19.04
CA LEU A 240 17.00 23.10 -18.61
C LEU A 240 16.16 22.51 -19.76
N PRO A 241 15.68 23.26 -20.77
CA PRO A 241 14.92 22.69 -21.89
C PRO A 241 15.71 21.65 -22.71
N SER A 242 17.00 21.89 -22.92
CA SER A 242 17.91 20.95 -23.60
C SER A 242 18.10 19.69 -22.76
N PHE A 243 18.34 19.85 -21.46
CA PHE A 243 18.45 18.72 -20.54
C PHE A 243 17.16 17.88 -20.46
N ILE A 244 15.98 18.52 -20.40
CA ILE A 244 14.69 17.82 -20.47
C ILE A 244 14.60 16.98 -21.75
N SER A 245 15.01 17.53 -22.89
CA SER A 245 15.01 16.80 -24.16
C SER A 245 15.92 15.57 -24.12
N HIS A 246 17.10 15.67 -23.52
CA HIS A 246 18.00 14.52 -23.33
C HIS A 246 17.38 13.43 -22.44
N VAL A 247 16.77 13.82 -21.31
CA VAL A 247 16.07 12.89 -20.40
C VAL A 247 14.97 12.13 -21.13
N ILE A 248 14.14 12.84 -21.89
CA ILE A 248 13.02 12.24 -22.64
C ILE A 248 13.51 11.30 -23.75
N ASN A 249 14.55 11.69 -24.49
CA ASN A 249 15.13 10.85 -25.54
C ASN A 249 15.66 9.52 -24.96
N GLN A 250 16.40 9.60 -23.85
CA GLN A 250 16.90 8.39 -23.18
C GLN A 250 15.76 7.56 -22.56
N MET A 251 14.71 8.19 -22.04
CA MET A 251 13.52 7.48 -21.58
C MET A 251 12.85 6.71 -22.72
N GLY A 252 12.73 7.29 -23.91
CA GLY A 252 12.21 6.59 -25.10
C GLY A 252 13.01 5.33 -25.45
N ILE A 253 14.35 5.41 -25.38
CA ILE A 253 15.24 4.25 -25.56
C ILE A 253 14.98 3.18 -24.50
N ASN A 254 14.87 3.59 -23.24
CA ASN A 254 14.63 2.69 -22.11
C ASN A 254 13.28 1.98 -22.20
N LEU A 255 12.20 2.69 -22.56
CA LEU A 255 10.87 2.10 -22.78
C LEU A 255 10.92 1.05 -23.90
N LYS A 256 11.55 1.38 -25.03
CA LYS A 256 11.74 0.45 -26.14
C LYS A 256 12.52 -0.80 -25.70
N ARG A 257 13.58 -0.64 -24.91
CA ARG A 257 14.39 -1.75 -24.39
C ARG A 257 13.56 -2.70 -23.51
N ILE A 258 12.75 -2.18 -22.58
CA ILE A 258 11.86 -3.00 -21.74
C ILE A 258 10.89 -3.82 -22.61
N ARG A 259 10.29 -3.18 -23.64
CA ARG A 259 9.37 -3.86 -24.57
C ARG A 259 10.08 -4.97 -25.36
N SER A 260 11.30 -4.71 -25.83
CA SER A 260 12.12 -5.68 -26.58
C SER A 260 12.54 -6.89 -25.76
N LEU A 261 12.61 -6.76 -24.42
CA LEU A 261 12.87 -7.88 -23.51
C LEU A 261 11.66 -8.83 -23.35
N GLY A 262 10.52 -8.52 -23.98
CA GLY A 262 9.38 -9.43 -24.10
C GLY A 262 8.13 -9.05 -23.29
N VAL A 263 8.21 -8.03 -22.44
CA VAL A 263 7.04 -7.49 -21.72
C VAL A 263 6.02 -6.98 -22.74
N ARG A 264 4.72 -7.30 -22.60
CA ARG A 264 3.73 -6.93 -23.62
C ARG A 264 3.30 -5.46 -23.57
N ARG A 265 3.07 -4.92 -22.37
CA ARG A 265 2.66 -3.52 -22.17
C ARG A 265 3.58 -2.82 -21.19
N VAL A 266 3.89 -1.56 -21.47
CA VAL A 266 4.71 -0.70 -20.62
C VAL A 266 3.90 0.52 -20.22
N LEU A 267 3.67 0.68 -18.93
CA LEU A 267 3.15 1.90 -18.33
C LEU A 267 4.33 2.83 -18.03
N VAL A 268 4.17 4.10 -18.41
CA VAL A 268 5.12 5.16 -18.03
C VAL A 268 4.33 6.29 -17.39
N THR A 269 4.82 6.82 -16.26
CA THR A 269 4.18 7.95 -15.59
C THR A 269 4.60 9.26 -16.23
N THR A 270 3.68 10.22 -16.33
CA THR A 270 4.09 11.63 -16.40
C THR A 270 4.74 12.05 -15.08
N LEU A 271 5.52 13.13 -15.09
CA LEU A 271 5.92 13.79 -13.86
C LEU A 271 4.69 14.37 -13.17
N GLN A 272 4.63 14.19 -11.86
CA GLN A 272 3.74 14.93 -10.97
C GLN A 272 4.08 16.44 -10.98
N PRO A 273 3.19 17.35 -10.54
CA PRO A 273 3.51 18.78 -10.48
C PRO A 273 4.59 19.03 -9.41
N ILE A 274 5.85 19.04 -9.82
CA ILE A 274 7.02 19.21 -8.93
C ILE A 274 6.92 20.50 -8.14
N GLY A 275 6.39 21.57 -8.73
CA GLY A 275 6.18 22.85 -8.05
C GLY A 275 5.21 22.77 -6.87
N CYS A 276 4.39 21.72 -6.79
CA CYS A 276 3.45 21.50 -5.70
C CYS A 276 3.99 20.57 -4.60
N LEU A 277 5.20 20.02 -4.73
CA LEU A 277 5.76 19.19 -3.67
C LEU A 277 6.14 20.05 -2.46
N PRO A 278 6.08 19.53 -1.22
CA PRO A 278 6.32 20.36 -0.04
C PRO A 278 7.72 20.98 0.05
N ARG A 279 8.73 20.40 -0.60
CA ARG A 279 10.06 21.02 -0.73
C ARG A 279 10.01 22.35 -1.50
N GLN A 280 9.10 22.48 -2.47
CA GLN A 280 8.88 23.69 -3.26
C GLN A 280 7.89 24.64 -2.56
N THR A 281 6.82 24.11 -2.00
CA THR A 281 5.79 24.94 -1.36
C THR A 281 6.19 25.44 0.03
N ALA A 282 7.24 24.89 0.65
CA ALA A 282 7.80 25.41 1.89
C ALA A 282 8.16 26.91 1.79
N PHE A 283 8.63 27.38 0.63
CA PHE A 283 8.94 28.79 0.38
C PHE A 283 7.71 29.71 0.44
N SER A 284 6.52 29.16 0.31
CA SER A 284 5.25 29.87 0.44
C SER A 284 4.48 29.48 1.70
N SER A 285 5.14 28.89 2.70
CA SER A 285 4.48 28.33 3.90
C SER A 285 3.36 27.33 3.54
N TYR A 286 3.60 26.52 2.50
CA TYR A 286 2.69 25.50 1.98
C TYR A 286 1.38 26.05 1.40
N GLN A 287 1.38 27.28 0.88
CA GLN A 287 0.16 27.94 0.36
C GLN A 287 0.00 27.83 -1.16
N GLN A 288 1.10 27.89 -1.91
CA GLN A 288 1.05 27.90 -3.37
C GLN A 288 2.14 27.03 -3.99
N CYS A 289 1.82 26.45 -5.15
CA CYS A 289 2.77 25.76 -6.00
C CYS A 289 3.73 26.76 -6.68
N ASN A 290 4.94 26.30 -7.00
CA ASN A 290 5.85 27.03 -7.87
C ASN A 290 5.48 26.78 -9.35
N GLU A 291 4.91 27.79 -10.00
CA GLU A 291 4.45 27.66 -11.39
C GLU A 291 5.58 27.62 -12.43
N THR A 292 6.77 28.14 -12.09
CA THR A 292 7.97 28.01 -12.94
C THR A 292 8.40 26.56 -13.02
N ASP A 293 8.48 25.88 -11.87
CA ASP A 293 8.80 24.44 -11.81
C ASP A 293 7.75 23.61 -12.56
N ASN A 294 6.46 23.94 -12.38
CA ASN A 294 5.38 23.26 -13.10
C ASN A 294 5.42 23.50 -14.61
N SER A 295 5.89 24.65 -15.09
CA SER A 295 6.04 24.93 -16.51
C SER A 295 7.09 24.01 -17.15
N ALA A 296 8.22 23.78 -16.47
CA ALA A 296 9.23 22.81 -16.91
C ALA A 296 8.67 21.36 -16.92
N VAL A 297 7.87 21.01 -15.92
CA VAL A 297 7.18 19.71 -15.85
C VAL A 297 6.20 19.53 -17.01
N ILE A 298 5.41 20.56 -17.35
CA ILE A 298 4.49 20.52 -18.48
C ILE A 298 5.26 20.28 -19.78
N PHE A 299 6.40 20.96 -19.97
CA PHE A 299 7.25 20.75 -21.13
C PHE A 299 7.79 19.31 -21.22
N HIS A 300 8.30 18.75 -20.11
CA HIS A 300 8.68 17.34 -20.04
C HIS A 300 7.52 16.42 -20.47
N ASN A 301 6.34 16.61 -19.86
CA ASN A 301 5.19 15.74 -20.08
C ASN A 301 4.68 15.81 -21.53
N GLN A 302 4.75 16.97 -22.18
CA GLN A 302 4.45 17.13 -23.60
C GLN A 302 5.43 16.36 -24.48
N LEU A 303 6.74 16.41 -24.19
CA LEU A 303 7.73 15.64 -24.94
C LEU A 303 7.57 14.13 -24.72
N LEU A 304 7.27 13.69 -23.50
CA LEU A 304 6.96 12.29 -23.20
C LEU A 304 5.76 11.78 -24.01
N GLN A 305 4.68 12.56 -24.10
CA GLN A 305 3.51 12.24 -24.94
C GLN A 305 3.91 12.03 -26.41
N LYS A 306 4.77 12.90 -26.96
CA LYS A 306 5.28 12.76 -28.33
C LYS A 306 6.09 11.49 -28.52
N VAL A 307 6.99 11.17 -27.58
CA VAL A 307 7.80 9.94 -27.63
C VAL A 307 6.92 8.68 -27.55
N VAL A 308 5.97 8.63 -26.62
CA VAL A 308 5.05 7.48 -26.49
C VAL A 308 4.20 7.31 -27.74
N THR A 309 3.72 8.41 -28.33
CA THR A 309 2.98 8.39 -29.60
C THR A 309 3.85 7.82 -30.72
N SER A 310 5.09 8.29 -30.86
CA SER A 310 6.05 7.78 -31.84
C SER A 310 6.35 6.28 -31.67
N LEU A 311 6.55 5.82 -30.43
CA LEU A 311 6.78 4.41 -30.11
C LEU A 311 5.56 3.54 -30.47
N ASN A 312 4.35 3.99 -30.18
CA ASN A 312 3.12 3.28 -30.55
C ASN A 312 2.89 3.27 -32.07
N ASN A 313 3.20 4.35 -32.79
CA ASN A 313 3.12 4.38 -34.26
C ASN A 313 4.15 3.45 -34.92
N SER A 314 5.29 3.23 -34.26
CA SER A 314 6.37 2.37 -34.75
C SER A 314 6.22 0.89 -34.36
N THR A 315 5.17 0.53 -33.62
CA THR A 315 4.92 -0.85 -33.17
C THR A 315 3.50 -1.29 -33.51
N LYS A 316 3.27 -2.59 -33.73
CA LYS A 316 1.90 -3.09 -33.91
C LYS A 316 1.19 -3.10 -32.56
N GLY A 317 0.10 -2.33 -32.44
CA GLY A 317 -0.75 -2.22 -31.24
C GLY A 317 -0.26 -1.19 -30.22
N SER A 318 -1.15 -0.83 -29.28
CA SER A 318 -0.85 0.12 -28.19
C SER A 318 -0.04 -0.56 -27.09
N ASN A 319 1.28 -0.60 -27.27
CA ASN A 319 2.22 -1.25 -26.36
C ASN A 319 2.64 -0.35 -25.19
N PHE A 320 2.51 0.97 -25.34
CA PHE A 320 2.93 1.97 -24.35
C PHE A 320 1.74 2.81 -23.90
N LEU A 321 1.57 2.96 -22.59
CA LEU A 321 0.46 3.73 -22.00
C LEU A 321 1.02 4.74 -20.99
N ILE A 322 0.49 5.96 -21.04
CA ILE A 322 0.84 7.01 -20.07
C ILE A 322 -0.12 6.96 -18.88
N LEU A 323 0.44 6.97 -17.68
CA LEU A 323 -0.26 7.26 -16.44
C LEU A 323 -0.05 8.73 -16.09
N ASP A 324 -1.13 9.51 -16.15
CA ASP A 324 -1.07 10.96 -15.99
C ASP A 324 -1.05 11.36 -14.50
N LEU A 325 0.12 11.32 -13.88
CA LEU A 325 0.32 11.77 -12.52
C LEU A 325 0.14 13.28 -12.38
N PHE A 326 0.53 14.07 -13.38
CA PHE A 326 0.38 15.53 -13.33
C PHE A 326 -1.06 15.96 -13.05
N ASN A 327 -1.98 15.48 -13.89
CA ASN A 327 -3.40 15.81 -13.75
C ASN A 327 -4.04 15.10 -12.56
N SER A 328 -3.62 13.87 -12.26
CA SER A 328 -4.11 13.13 -11.09
C SER A 328 -3.78 13.82 -9.76
N PHE A 329 -2.53 14.27 -9.59
CA PHE A 329 -2.13 15.05 -8.42
C PHE A 329 -2.91 16.37 -8.37
N ASN A 330 -2.98 17.11 -9.49
CA ASN A 330 -3.70 18.39 -9.53
C ASN A 330 -5.19 18.24 -9.19
N ALA A 331 -5.86 17.18 -9.63
CA ALA A 331 -7.25 16.91 -9.28
C ALA A 331 -7.41 16.76 -7.76
N VAL A 332 -6.58 15.91 -7.14
CA VAL A 332 -6.62 15.68 -5.69
C VAL A 332 -6.23 16.92 -4.90
N LEU A 333 -5.12 17.58 -5.25
CA LEU A 333 -4.60 18.76 -4.53
C LEU A 333 -5.56 19.95 -4.58
N LYS A 334 -6.28 20.13 -5.69
CA LYS A 334 -7.28 21.21 -5.84
C LYS A 334 -8.64 20.82 -5.26
N ASN A 335 -8.76 19.63 -4.63
CA ASN A 335 -10.02 19.03 -4.21
C ASN A 335 -11.07 19.05 -5.36
N LYS A 336 -10.61 18.92 -6.60
CA LYS A 336 -11.45 18.93 -7.81
C LYS A 336 -11.74 17.49 -8.22
N GLY A 337 -13.03 17.16 -8.26
CA GLY A 337 -13.52 15.82 -8.57
C GLY A 337 -13.78 15.05 -7.28
N GLU A 338 -15.05 14.97 -6.88
CA GLU A 338 -15.49 14.00 -5.89
C GLU A 338 -15.43 12.62 -6.54
N PHE A 339 -14.35 11.88 -6.32
CA PHE A 339 -14.29 10.47 -6.69
C PHE A 339 -14.78 9.66 -5.49
N THR A 340 -15.76 8.78 -5.68
CA THR A 340 -16.27 7.96 -4.59
C THR A 340 -15.13 7.26 -3.85
N GLY A 341 -14.91 7.64 -2.58
CA GLY A 341 -13.84 7.10 -1.73
C GLY A 341 -12.49 7.81 -1.78
N SER A 342 -12.34 8.95 -2.47
CA SER A 342 -11.18 9.86 -2.32
C SER A 342 -11.30 10.69 -1.05
N ALA A 343 -10.20 10.89 -0.34
CA ALA A 343 -10.15 11.80 0.81
C ALA A 343 -10.07 13.25 0.34
N LYS A 344 -10.68 14.15 1.11
CA LYS A 344 -10.46 15.60 1.00
C LYS A 344 -9.32 15.99 1.94
N PHE A 345 -8.38 16.79 1.45
CA PHE A 345 -7.23 17.23 2.22
C PHE A 345 -7.34 18.74 2.48
N ASP A 346 -7.37 19.12 3.76
CA ASP A 346 -7.52 20.54 4.17
C ASP A 346 -6.24 21.34 3.91
N THR A 347 -5.08 20.72 4.11
CA THR A 347 -3.76 21.31 3.84
C THR A 347 -2.98 20.42 2.85
N PRO A 348 -3.41 20.34 1.57
CA PRO A 348 -2.91 19.36 0.62
C PRO A 348 -1.43 19.52 0.25
N LEU A 349 -0.85 20.70 0.49
CA LEU A 349 0.55 21.00 0.18
C LEU A 349 1.49 20.88 1.39
N LYS A 350 0.95 20.68 2.60
CA LYS A 350 1.73 20.55 3.83
C LYS A 350 2.04 19.07 4.09
N PRO A 351 3.27 18.70 4.47
CA PRO A 351 3.61 17.31 4.75
C PRO A 351 3.27 16.93 6.19
N CYS A 352 3.03 15.65 6.43
CA CYS A 352 2.79 15.11 7.77
C CYS A 352 4.07 15.03 8.61
N CYS A 353 5.19 14.64 8.00
CA CYS A 353 6.49 14.48 8.64
C CYS A 353 7.41 15.65 8.25
N LEU A 354 7.81 16.45 9.23
CA LEU A 354 8.63 17.64 9.04
C LEU A 354 9.93 17.52 9.82
N ALA A 355 11.05 17.78 9.18
CA ALA A 355 12.33 17.91 9.88
C ALA A 355 12.30 19.14 10.80
N THR A 356 12.92 19.04 11.97
CA THR A 356 13.04 20.16 12.91
C THR A 356 14.29 21.00 12.68
N ARG A 357 15.17 20.57 11.77
CA ARG A 357 16.41 21.25 11.38
C ARG A 357 16.61 21.14 9.88
N SER A 358 17.37 22.08 9.32
CA SER A 358 17.68 22.13 7.87
C SER A 358 18.57 20.98 7.39
N ASP A 359 19.38 20.40 8.28
CA ASP A 359 20.26 19.26 8.00
C ASP A 359 19.62 17.89 8.31
N ALA A 360 18.35 17.89 8.71
CA ALA A 360 17.60 16.68 9.06
C ALA A 360 16.52 16.37 8.01
N PHE A 361 16.05 15.14 8.03
CA PHE A 361 14.93 14.66 7.23
C PHE A 361 14.00 13.79 8.10
N CYS A 362 12.87 13.37 7.55
CA CYS A 362 11.96 12.47 8.23
C CYS A 362 12.68 11.17 8.62
N GLY A 363 12.76 10.86 9.91
CA GLY A 363 13.49 9.68 10.40
C GLY A 363 14.95 9.91 10.79
N THR A 364 15.45 11.16 10.77
CA THR A 364 16.74 11.51 11.38
C THR A 364 16.64 11.51 12.91
N LEU A 365 17.65 10.91 13.57
CA LEU A 365 17.86 10.99 15.02
C LEU A 365 19.14 11.78 15.31
N ASP A 366 19.20 12.46 16.45
CA ASP A 366 20.44 13.05 16.95
C ASP A 366 21.34 12.00 17.63
N ASP A 367 22.54 12.42 18.06
CA ASP A 367 23.52 11.53 18.72
C ASP A 367 23.00 10.92 20.03
N LYS A 368 21.91 11.45 20.60
CA LYS A 368 21.25 10.94 21.81
C LYS A 368 20.01 10.10 21.48
N GLY A 369 19.76 9.79 20.21
CA GLY A 369 18.61 9.01 19.74
C GLY A 369 17.28 9.78 19.74
N ARG A 370 17.30 11.11 19.91
CA ARG A 370 16.08 11.94 19.89
C ARG A 370 15.70 12.27 18.46
N ARG A 371 14.39 12.33 18.19
CA ARG A 371 13.86 12.63 16.86
C ARG A 371 14.17 14.07 16.47
N LEU A 372 14.72 14.26 15.26
CA LEU A 372 14.91 15.56 14.62
C LEU A 372 13.81 15.84 13.59
N TYR A 373 12.60 15.33 13.87
CA TYR A 373 11.42 15.49 13.04
C TYR A 373 10.15 15.43 13.89
N THR A 374 9.09 16.06 13.41
CA THR A 374 7.73 15.93 13.93
C THR A 374 6.88 15.11 12.96
N VAL A 375 5.81 14.49 13.47
CA VAL A 375 4.85 13.73 12.67
C VAL A 375 3.45 14.20 13.06
N CYS A 376 2.59 14.42 12.08
CA CYS A 376 1.19 14.75 12.31
C CYS A 376 0.44 13.59 13.00
N ASN A 377 -0.65 13.90 13.71
CA ASN A 377 -1.42 12.90 14.45
C ASN A 377 -2.25 11.96 13.54
N LYS A 378 -2.61 12.42 12.34
CA LYS A 378 -3.50 11.71 11.40
C LYS A 378 -2.90 11.68 9.99
N PRO A 379 -1.96 10.76 9.68
CA PRO A 379 -1.38 10.64 8.35
C PRO A 379 -2.44 10.44 7.24
N GLU A 380 -3.56 9.79 7.57
CA GLU A 380 -4.67 9.53 6.65
C GLU A 380 -5.41 10.78 6.17
N SER A 381 -5.28 11.91 6.87
CA SER A 381 -5.84 13.21 6.49
C SER A 381 -4.83 14.13 5.80
N MET A 382 -3.62 13.65 5.51
CA MET A 382 -2.56 14.42 4.84
C MET A 382 -2.26 13.83 3.47
N PHE A 383 -2.05 14.68 2.46
CA PHE A 383 -1.69 14.21 1.12
C PHE A 383 -0.20 13.82 1.04
N PHE A 384 0.69 14.66 1.58
CA PHE A 384 2.13 14.42 1.59
C PHE A 384 2.60 13.84 2.92
N TRP A 385 3.46 12.83 2.84
CA TRP A 385 4.14 12.24 3.97
C TRP A 385 5.34 13.07 4.39
N ASP A 386 6.28 13.32 3.47
CA ASP A 386 7.48 14.12 3.70
C ASP A 386 7.60 15.23 2.65
N SER A 387 8.79 15.80 2.47
CA SER A 387 9.00 16.93 1.56
C SER A 387 8.80 16.62 0.07
N VAL A 388 8.65 15.34 -0.29
CA VAL A 388 8.56 14.87 -1.68
C VAL A 388 7.43 13.86 -1.86
N HIS A 389 7.23 12.94 -0.92
CA HIS A 389 6.45 11.74 -1.17
C HIS A 389 5.02 11.85 -0.63
N PRO A 390 4.01 11.33 -1.35
CA PRO A 390 2.65 11.18 -0.82
C PRO A 390 2.55 10.19 0.35
N THR A 391 1.54 10.39 1.20
CA THR A 391 1.10 9.37 2.16
C THR A 391 0.43 8.19 1.46
N GLU A 392 0.13 7.11 2.17
CA GLU A 392 -0.72 6.04 1.66
C GLU A 392 -2.09 6.58 1.22
N ALA A 393 -2.66 7.55 1.94
CA ALA A 393 -3.92 8.20 1.60
C ALA A 393 -3.82 9.09 0.36
N GLY A 394 -2.71 9.83 0.21
CA GLY A 394 -2.39 10.60 -0.99
C GLY A 394 -2.27 9.69 -2.21
N TRP A 395 -1.47 8.63 -2.10
CA TRP A 395 -1.33 7.62 -3.16
C TRP A 395 -2.65 6.93 -3.50
N ARG A 396 -3.49 6.62 -2.49
CA ARG A 396 -4.83 6.06 -2.72
C ARG A 396 -5.67 6.99 -3.58
N SER A 397 -5.67 8.28 -3.26
CA SER A 397 -6.49 9.27 -3.95
C SER A 397 -6.02 9.47 -5.39
N VAL A 398 -4.70 9.55 -5.61
CA VAL A 398 -4.10 9.57 -6.96
C VAL A 398 -4.41 8.29 -7.73
N TYR A 399 -4.36 7.12 -7.08
CA TYR A 399 -4.72 5.86 -7.72
C TYR A 399 -6.19 5.86 -8.19
N LEU A 400 -7.11 6.40 -7.39
CA LEU A 400 -8.52 6.47 -7.76
C LEU A 400 -8.74 7.30 -9.03
N THR A 401 -8.02 8.42 -9.20
CA THR A 401 -8.11 9.24 -10.43
C THR A 401 -7.51 8.52 -11.65
N LEU A 402 -6.52 7.64 -11.45
CA LEU A 402 -5.88 6.88 -12.53
C LEU A 402 -6.71 5.68 -13.03
N ARG A 403 -7.77 5.25 -12.32
CA ARG A 403 -8.49 4.00 -12.64
C ARG A 403 -9.02 3.93 -14.07
N SER A 404 -9.54 5.03 -14.61
CA SER A 404 -10.04 5.08 -15.99
C SER A 404 -8.93 4.83 -17.01
N SER A 405 -7.76 5.44 -16.81
CA SER A 405 -6.55 5.21 -17.62
C SER A 405 -6.03 3.78 -17.47
N LEU A 406 -6.07 3.22 -16.26
CA LEU A 406 -5.62 1.85 -16.00
C LEU A 406 -6.50 0.79 -16.68
N ASN A 407 -7.79 1.03 -16.89
CA ASN A 407 -8.65 0.09 -17.63
C ASN A 407 -8.15 -0.14 -19.08
N ARG A 408 -7.43 0.84 -19.66
CA ARG A 408 -6.81 0.70 -20.99
C ARG A 408 -5.72 -0.38 -21.03
N ILE A 409 -5.27 -0.91 -19.89
CA ILE A 409 -4.35 -2.05 -19.81
C ILE A 409 -4.97 -3.31 -20.41
N TYR A 410 -6.29 -3.48 -20.33
CA TYR A 410 -6.96 -4.70 -20.77
C TYR A 410 -7.47 -4.63 -22.22
N ASN A 411 -7.50 -3.43 -22.81
CA ASN A 411 -8.03 -3.15 -24.15
C ASN A 411 -7.00 -3.32 -25.25
#